data_AF-A0A6P6CPC3-F1
#
_entry.id   AF-A0A6P6CPC3-F1
#
_cell.length_a   1.000
_cell.length_b   1.000
_cell.length_c   1.000
_cell.angle_alpha   90.00
_cell.angle_beta   90.00
_cell.angle_gamma   90.00
#
_symmetry.space_group_name_H-M   'P 1'
#
loop_
_entity.id
_entity.type
_entity.pdbx_description
1 polymer ?
#
loop_
_entity_poly.entity_id
_entity_poly.type
_entity_poly.pdbx_seq_one_letter_code
_entity_poly.pdbx_strand_id
1 'polypeptide(L)'
;MWRGVLLRRDPLSSLVILETGLCEYKVFGVLESCPPALLADVYMDIDYRKQWDQNVKELYEKECDGKIVVYWEVKYPFPMSNRDYVYIRQRRDLDVEGRKIHVVLAQSTSVPQFAERPGVIRVKGYKQCLAIESDGKKGSKVFMYYFDNPGGQIPSWLINWATKNGVPNFLEDMAKACKTYLKKN
;
A
#
# COMPACT_ATOMS: atom_id res chain seq x y z
N MET A 1 -23.48 -11.93 5.82
CA MET A 1 -23.70 -11.36 4.48
C MET A 1 -23.34 -9.88 4.58
N TRP A 2 -22.11 -9.48 4.23
CA TRP A 2 -21.66 -8.09 4.40
C TRP A 2 -22.12 -7.27 3.19
N ARG A 3 -22.95 -6.25 3.41
CA ARG A 3 -23.39 -5.30 2.37
C ARG A 3 -22.58 -4.01 2.52
N GLY A 4 -21.66 -3.75 1.60
CA GLY A 4 -20.91 -2.49 1.54
C GLY A 4 -21.55 -1.50 0.57
N VAL A 5 -21.49 -0.20 0.90
CA VAL A 5 -21.94 0.87 -0.01
C VAL A 5 -20.77 1.29 -0.90
N LEU A 6 -20.94 1.12 -2.21
CA LEU A 6 -19.94 1.44 -3.23
C LEU A 6 -20.03 2.92 -3.61
N LEU A 7 -19.06 3.73 -3.20
CA LEU A 7 -18.94 5.10 -3.71
C LEU A 7 -18.14 5.05 -5.03
N ARG A 8 -18.84 4.84 -6.15
CA ARG A 8 -18.24 5.05 -7.49
C ARG A 8 -18.16 6.54 -7.77
N ARG A 9 -16.95 7.09 -7.84
CA ARG A 9 -16.70 8.41 -8.43
C ARG A 9 -15.71 8.38 -9.59
N ASP A 10 -15.05 7.25 -9.86
CA ASP A 10 -14.05 7.08 -10.93
C ASP A 10 -14.07 5.62 -11.45
N PRO A 11 -13.98 5.36 -12.77
CA PRO A 11 -13.84 3.99 -13.30
C PRO A 11 -12.57 3.25 -12.83
N LEU A 12 -11.53 3.95 -12.35
CA LEU A 12 -10.25 3.37 -11.97
C LEU A 12 -10.11 3.02 -10.47
N SER A 13 -11.04 3.45 -9.63
CA SER A 13 -11.00 3.14 -8.19
C SER A 13 -12.40 2.92 -7.63
N SER A 14 -12.51 2.00 -6.68
CA SER A 14 -13.74 1.79 -5.94
C SER A 14 -13.47 1.76 -4.44
N LEU A 15 -14.24 2.58 -3.71
CA LEU A 15 -14.27 2.64 -2.26
C LEU A 15 -15.55 1.94 -1.78
N VAL A 16 -15.40 0.95 -0.92
CA VAL A 16 -16.51 0.30 -0.24
C VAL A 16 -16.46 0.67 1.24
N ILE A 17 -17.48 1.38 1.71
CA ILE A 17 -17.65 1.64 3.14
C ILE A 17 -18.41 0.45 3.73
N LEU A 18 -17.77 -0.25 4.67
CA LEU A 18 -18.38 -1.33 5.44
C LEU A 18 -19.33 -0.74 6.48
N GLU A 19 -20.34 -1.51 6.89
CA GLU A 19 -21.33 -1.11 7.92
C GLU A 19 -20.68 -0.71 9.26
N THR A 20 -19.43 -1.11 9.49
CA THR A 20 -18.62 -0.73 10.66
C THR A 20 -17.97 0.66 10.55
N GLY A 21 -18.18 1.39 9.45
CA GLY A 21 -17.51 2.66 9.16
C GLY A 21 -16.06 2.51 8.64
N LEU A 22 -15.62 1.27 8.40
CA LEU A 22 -14.30 0.96 7.83
C LEU A 22 -14.34 1.00 6.31
N CYS A 23 -13.21 1.33 5.68
CA CYS A 23 -13.11 1.49 4.23
C CYS A 23 -12.26 0.37 3.61
N GLU A 24 -12.81 -0.29 2.58
CA GLU A 24 -12.04 -1.12 1.66
C GLU A 24 -11.83 -0.36 0.35
N TYR A 25 -10.62 -0.47 -0.19
CA TYR A 25 -10.22 0.19 -1.41
C TYR A 25 -9.82 -0.86 -2.43
N LYS A 26 -10.30 -0.68 -3.66
CA LYS A 26 -9.78 -1.37 -4.84
C LYS A 26 -9.31 -0.34 -5.84
N VAL A 27 -8.07 -0.48 -6.28
CA VAL A 27 -7.44 0.37 -7.28
C VAL A 27 -7.13 -0.49 -8.50
N PHE A 28 -7.50 0.01 -9.67
CA PHE A 28 -7.13 -0.54 -10.97
C PHE A 28 -6.40 0.56 -11.74
N GLY A 29 -5.31 0.22 -12.40
CA GLY A 29 -4.57 1.24 -13.13
C GLY A 29 -3.55 0.67 -14.09
N VAL A 30 -3.00 1.56 -14.92
CA VAL A 30 -1.86 1.28 -15.78
C VAL A 30 -0.75 2.27 -15.44
N LEU A 31 0.43 1.75 -15.12
CA LEU A 31 1.66 2.51 -14.95
C LEU A 31 2.48 2.35 -16.23
N GLU A 32 2.37 3.33 -17.12
CA GLU A 32 3.11 3.33 -18.38
C GLU A 32 4.63 3.42 -18.14
N SER A 33 5.40 2.74 -18.99
CA SER A 33 6.87 2.76 -18.94
C SER A 33 7.48 2.29 -17.61
N CYS A 34 6.74 1.55 -16.78
CA CYS A 34 7.28 0.80 -15.64
C CYS A 34 7.01 -0.70 -15.86
N PRO A 35 8.02 -1.50 -16.25
CA PRO A 35 7.85 -2.95 -16.44
C PRO A 35 7.40 -3.68 -15.16
N PRO A 36 6.63 -4.78 -15.24
CA PRO A 36 6.06 -5.45 -14.07
C PRO A 36 7.07 -5.89 -13.02
N ALA A 37 8.17 -6.52 -13.46
CA ALA A 37 9.21 -6.99 -12.55
C ALA A 37 9.90 -5.81 -11.82
N LEU A 38 10.20 -4.73 -12.56
CA LEU A 38 10.78 -3.51 -11.99
C LEU A 38 9.84 -2.88 -10.94
N LEU A 39 8.55 -2.78 -11.26
CA LEU A 39 7.55 -2.26 -10.32
C LEU A 39 7.48 -3.12 -9.06
N ALA A 40 7.51 -4.44 -9.21
CA ALA A 40 7.50 -5.38 -8.10
C ALA A 40 8.77 -5.27 -7.24
N ASP A 41 9.94 -5.04 -7.83
CA ASP A 41 11.20 -4.83 -7.11
C ASP A 41 11.17 -3.50 -6.33
N VAL A 42 10.80 -2.40 -6.99
CA VAL A 42 10.63 -1.08 -6.37
C VAL A 42 9.63 -1.12 -5.21
N TYR A 43 8.56 -1.90 -5.34
CA TYR A 43 7.56 -2.05 -4.29
C TYR A 43 8.09 -2.80 -3.07
N MET A 44 9.00 -3.76 -3.27
CA MET A 44 9.58 -4.57 -2.19
C MET A 44 10.75 -3.85 -1.51
N ASP A 45 11.49 -3.00 -2.20
CA ASP A 45 12.66 -2.29 -1.65
C ASP A 45 12.28 -1.20 -0.64
N ILE A 46 12.41 -1.52 0.66
CA ILE A 46 12.12 -0.58 1.75
C ILE A 46 13.16 0.54 1.88
N ASP A 47 14.40 0.28 1.48
CA ASP A 47 15.50 1.24 1.59
C ASP A 47 15.37 2.31 0.52
N TYR A 48 14.97 1.90 -0.67
CA TYR A 48 14.58 2.82 -1.73
C TYR A 48 13.29 3.55 -1.40
N ARG A 49 12.28 2.87 -0.84
CA ARG A 49 11.02 3.50 -0.42
C ARG A 49 11.24 4.70 0.51
N LYS A 50 12.15 4.59 1.48
CA LYS A 50 12.52 5.68 2.39
C LYS A 50 13.08 6.92 1.69
N GLN A 51 13.63 6.78 0.49
CA GLN A 51 14.29 7.87 -0.22
C GLN A 51 13.30 8.73 -1.00
N TRP A 52 12.24 8.12 -1.56
CA TRP A 52 11.31 8.82 -2.44
C TRP A 52 9.95 9.11 -1.80
N ASP A 53 9.46 8.26 -0.88
CA ASP A 53 8.14 8.46 -0.28
C ASP A 53 8.20 9.41 0.93
N GLN A 54 7.71 10.63 0.71
CA GLN A 54 7.69 11.69 1.70
C GLN A 54 6.77 11.42 2.90
N ASN A 55 5.80 10.51 2.75
CA ASN A 55 4.87 10.15 3.82
C ASN A 55 5.47 9.16 4.81
N VAL A 56 6.60 8.53 4.49
CA VAL A 56 7.32 7.66 5.42
C VAL A 56 7.94 8.51 6.53
N LYS A 57 7.56 8.23 7.78
CA LYS A 57 8.25 8.77 8.96
C LYS A 57 9.39 7.84 9.39
N GLU A 58 9.12 6.54 9.42
CA GLU A 58 10.08 5.48 9.77
C GLU A 58 9.67 4.18 9.07
N LEU A 59 10.63 3.42 8.55
CA LEU A 59 10.38 2.16 7.84
C LEU A 59 11.59 1.23 7.96
N TYR A 60 11.37 0.02 8.45
CA TYR A 60 12.41 -1.01 8.52
C TYR A 60 11.81 -2.42 8.59
N GLU A 61 12.65 -3.40 8.27
CA GLU A 61 12.34 -4.82 8.40
C GLU A 61 13.16 -5.43 9.55
N LYS A 62 12.56 -6.39 10.25
CA LYS A 62 13.22 -7.16 11.31
C LYS A 62 12.77 -8.60 11.24
N GLU A 63 13.69 -9.54 11.38
CA GLU A 63 13.34 -10.94 11.55
C GLU A 63 12.79 -11.18 12.97
N CYS A 64 11.61 -11.80 13.05
CA CYS A 64 10.96 -12.23 14.28
C CYS A 64 10.40 -13.64 14.05
N ASP A 65 10.86 -14.61 14.85
CA ASP A 65 10.43 -16.02 14.79
C ASP A 65 10.47 -16.61 13.37
N GLY A 66 11.57 -16.35 12.64
CA GLY A 66 11.78 -16.83 11.27
C GLY A 66 10.93 -16.14 10.20
N LYS A 67 10.25 -15.03 10.54
CA LYS A 67 9.46 -14.22 9.60
C LYS A 67 10.01 -12.80 9.55
N ILE A 68 10.13 -12.25 8.34
CA ILE A 68 10.44 -10.84 8.16
C ILE A 68 9.17 -10.04 8.47
N VAL A 69 9.26 -9.21 9.50
CA VAL A 69 8.21 -8.28 9.93
C VAL A 69 8.62 -6.86 9.55
N VAL A 70 7.72 -6.16 8.88
CA VAL A 70 7.88 -4.77 8.48
C VAL A 70 7.24 -3.87 9.54
N TYR A 71 7.98 -2.86 10.00
CA TYR A 71 7.42 -1.71 10.70
C TYR A 71 7.38 -0.52 9.77
N TRP A 72 6.23 0.15 9.69
CA TRP A 72 6.05 1.33 8.86
C TRP A 72 5.24 2.39 9.59
N GLU A 73 5.84 3.55 9.85
CA GLU A 73 5.16 4.72 10.37
C GLU A 73 4.88 5.73 9.26
N VAL A 74 3.63 6.15 9.14
CA VAL A 74 3.10 7.05 8.12
C VAL A 74 2.75 8.38 8.75
N LYS A 75 3.26 9.47 8.15
CA LYS A 75 2.92 10.84 8.54
C LYS A 75 1.47 11.13 8.23
N TYR A 76 0.73 11.62 9.24
CA TYR A 76 -0.62 12.13 9.04
C TYR A 76 -0.64 13.67 9.15
N PRO A 77 -1.56 14.36 8.45
CA PRO A 77 -1.68 15.81 8.57
C PRO A 77 -2.02 16.22 10.01
N PHE A 78 -1.28 17.20 10.54
CA PHE A 78 -1.56 17.80 11.85
C PHE A 78 -3.00 18.38 11.86
N PRO A 79 -3.81 18.19 12.94
CA PRO A 79 -3.44 17.72 14.28
C PRO A 79 -3.56 16.21 14.51
N MET A 80 -3.65 15.39 13.47
CA MET A 80 -3.77 13.95 13.65
C MET A 80 -2.43 13.28 13.98
N SER A 81 -2.46 12.34 14.91
CA SER A 81 -1.33 11.44 15.19
C SER A 81 -0.96 10.61 13.96
N ASN A 82 0.32 10.32 13.82
CA ASN A 82 0.82 9.34 12.84
C ASN A 82 0.18 7.98 13.06
N ARG A 83 0.19 7.15 12.01
CA ARG A 83 -0.20 5.75 12.10
C ARG A 83 1.02 4.87 11.91
N ASP A 84 1.17 3.85 12.73
CA ASP A 84 2.16 2.80 12.50
C ASP A 84 1.51 1.45 12.19
N TYR A 85 2.20 0.69 11.36
CA TYR A 85 1.81 -0.62 10.87
C TYR A 85 2.90 -1.62 11.25
N VAL A 86 2.50 -2.76 11.77
CA VAL A 86 3.37 -3.92 11.97
C VAL A 86 2.76 -5.06 11.17
N TYR A 87 3.46 -5.54 10.15
CA TYR A 87 2.89 -6.47 9.19
C TYR A 87 3.91 -7.43 8.61
N ILE A 88 3.43 -8.58 8.13
CA ILE A 88 4.22 -9.49 7.31
C ILE A 88 3.88 -9.21 5.87
N ARG A 89 4.89 -9.23 4.99
CA ARG A 89 4.74 -9.04 3.55
C ARG A 89 5.44 -10.17 2.81
N GLN A 90 4.79 -10.68 1.76
CA GLN A 90 5.36 -11.71 0.91
C GLN A 90 5.08 -11.40 -0.55
N ARG A 91 6.09 -11.59 -1.39
CA ARG A 91 5.97 -11.57 -2.84
C ARG A 91 5.96 -12.99 -3.39
N ARG A 92 5.13 -13.25 -4.39
CA ARG A 92 5.17 -14.45 -5.23
C ARG A 92 5.01 -14.06 -6.69
N ASP A 93 5.87 -14.60 -7.53
CA ASP A 93 5.80 -14.44 -8.96
C ASP A 93 5.11 -15.68 -9.53
N LEU A 94 3.95 -15.48 -10.15
CA LEU A 94 3.06 -16.54 -10.63
C LEU A 94 3.08 -16.59 -12.16
N ASP A 95 2.93 -17.78 -12.71
CA ASP A 95 2.61 -18.00 -14.12
C ASP A 95 1.21 -18.63 -14.19
N VAL A 96 0.25 -17.88 -14.72
CA VAL A 96 -1.15 -18.30 -14.85
C VAL A 96 -1.51 -18.28 -16.33
N GLU A 97 -1.56 -19.46 -16.94
CA GLU A 97 -1.91 -19.63 -18.36
C GLU A 97 -0.96 -18.84 -19.28
N GLY A 98 0.35 -18.80 -18.97
CA GLY A 98 1.36 -18.06 -19.73
C GLY A 98 1.42 -16.56 -19.38
N ARG A 99 0.58 -16.08 -18.46
CA ARG A 99 0.63 -14.71 -17.94
C ARG A 99 1.48 -14.67 -16.68
N LYS A 100 2.55 -13.89 -16.74
CA LYS A 100 3.40 -13.60 -15.57
C LYS A 100 2.74 -12.52 -14.71
N ILE A 101 2.44 -12.86 -13.46
CA ILE A 101 1.78 -11.98 -12.50
C ILE A 101 2.64 -11.92 -11.24
N HIS A 102 3.07 -10.72 -10.87
CA HIS A 102 3.75 -10.48 -9.59
C HIS A 102 2.72 -10.14 -8.53
N VAL A 103 2.63 -10.94 -7.47
CA VAL A 103 1.66 -10.77 -6.39
C VAL A 103 2.39 -10.44 -5.10
N VAL A 104 1.99 -9.36 -4.44
CA VAL A 104 2.46 -8.99 -3.10
C VAL A 104 1.28 -8.99 -2.15
N LEU A 105 1.37 -9.79 -1.09
CA LEU A 105 0.39 -9.85 -0.02
C LEU A 105 0.99 -9.27 1.25
N ALA A 106 0.22 -8.47 1.96
CA ALA A 106 0.60 -7.97 3.28
C ALA A 106 -0.57 -8.07 4.25
N GLN A 107 -0.27 -8.40 5.50
CA GLN A 107 -1.27 -8.47 6.56
C GLN A 107 -0.66 -8.09 7.91
N SER A 108 -1.45 -7.41 8.74
CA SER A 108 -1.06 -7.04 10.10
C SER A 108 -0.63 -8.26 10.90
N THR A 109 0.42 -8.10 11.69
CA THR A 109 0.86 -9.07 12.69
C THR A 109 1.13 -8.36 14.01
N SER A 110 1.17 -9.12 15.10
CA SER A 110 1.53 -8.61 16.42
C SER A 110 2.63 -9.49 16.96
N VAL A 111 3.78 -8.89 17.25
CA VAL A 111 4.91 -9.57 17.89
C VAL A 111 5.46 -8.67 19.02
N PRO A 112 5.86 -9.22 20.18
CA PRO A 112 6.25 -8.43 21.36
C PRO A 112 7.36 -7.41 21.12
N GLN A 113 8.21 -7.64 20.13
CA GLN A 113 9.34 -6.79 19.74
C GLN A 113 8.90 -5.43 19.18
N PHE A 114 7.63 -5.28 18.80
CA PHE A 114 7.05 -4.05 18.24
C PHE A 114 5.90 -3.53 19.11
N ALA A 115 6.24 -3.03 20.30
CA ALA A 115 5.29 -2.37 21.18
C ALA A 115 4.66 -1.13 20.52
N GLU A 116 3.45 -0.77 20.97
CA GLU A 116 2.79 0.47 20.57
C GLU A 116 3.58 1.68 21.10
N ARG A 117 3.67 2.75 20.30
CA ARG A 117 4.46 3.94 20.62
C ARG A 117 3.55 5.08 21.10
N PRO A 118 3.88 5.76 22.21
CA PRO A 118 3.12 6.93 22.65
C PRO A 118 3.01 8.00 21.56
N GLY A 119 1.81 8.54 21.34
CA GLY A 119 1.56 9.58 20.33
C GLY A 119 1.39 9.09 18.89
N VAL A 120 1.51 7.77 18.65
CA VAL A 120 1.29 7.12 17.35
C VAL A 120 0.15 6.11 17.47
N ILE A 121 -0.73 6.05 16.48
CA ILE A 121 -1.90 5.15 16.49
C ILE A 121 -1.55 3.86 15.75
N ARG A 122 -1.57 2.73 16.47
CA ARG A 122 -1.36 1.40 15.88
C ARG A 122 -2.52 0.92 15.04
N VAL A 123 -2.24 0.63 13.78
CA VAL A 123 -3.20 -0.01 12.87
C VAL A 123 -3.16 -1.52 13.08
N LYS A 124 -4.18 -2.05 13.77
CA LYS A 124 -4.27 -3.47 14.16
C LYS A 124 -4.92 -4.37 13.11
N GLY A 125 -5.80 -3.82 12.28
CA GLY A 125 -6.41 -4.53 11.17
C GLY A 125 -5.89 -3.95 9.87
N TYR A 126 -4.99 -4.66 9.19
CA TYR A 126 -4.48 -4.26 7.88
C TYR A 126 -4.35 -5.48 6.98
N LYS A 127 -4.83 -5.36 5.75
CA LYS A 127 -4.71 -6.36 4.69
C LYS A 127 -4.51 -5.66 3.36
N GLN A 128 -3.57 -6.15 2.57
CA GLN A 128 -3.31 -5.65 1.23
C GLN A 128 -2.97 -6.79 0.29
N CYS A 129 -3.43 -6.66 -0.95
CA CYS A 129 -3.03 -7.49 -2.06
C CYS A 129 -2.72 -6.58 -3.25
N LEU A 130 -1.53 -6.70 -3.81
CA LEU A 130 -1.12 -6.06 -5.05
C LEU A 130 -0.86 -7.15 -6.08
N ALA A 131 -1.45 -7.04 -7.25
CA ALA A 131 -1.16 -7.86 -8.41
C ALA A 131 -0.70 -6.96 -9.55
N ILE A 132 0.42 -7.32 -10.17
CA ILE A 132 1.05 -6.59 -11.25
C ILE A 132 1.21 -7.53 -12.44
N GLU A 133 0.64 -7.17 -13.57
CA GLU A 133 0.81 -7.87 -14.85
C GLU A 133 1.28 -6.89 -15.93
N SER A 134 1.74 -7.42 -17.07
CA SER A 134 2.07 -6.58 -18.22
C SER A 134 0.83 -5.89 -18.78
N ASP A 135 0.97 -4.64 -19.20
CA ASP A 135 -0.06 -3.94 -19.98
C ASP A 135 -0.09 -4.35 -21.47
N GLY A 136 0.76 -5.33 -21.86
CA GLY A 136 0.97 -5.74 -23.26
C GLY A 136 1.87 -4.78 -24.06
N LYS A 137 2.39 -3.72 -23.41
CA LYS A 137 3.28 -2.72 -24.00
C LYS A 137 4.59 -2.67 -23.19
N LYS A 138 4.93 -1.49 -22.65
CA LYS A 138 6.15 -1.23 -21.86
C LYS A 138 5.83 -0.95 -20.39
N GLY A 139 4.58 -1.11 -19.98
CA GLY A 139 4.08 -0.74 -18.66
C GLY A 139 3.55 -1.91 -17.86
N SER A 140 2.90 -1.56 -16.76
CA SER A 140 2.28 -2.50 -15.85
C SER A 140 0.81 -2.18 -15.70
N LYS A 141 -0.04 -3.20 -15.78
CA LYS A 141 -1.41 -3.13 -15.29
C LYS A 141 -1.44 -3.63 -13.85
N VAL A 142 -2.06 -2.84 -12.97
CA VAL A 142 -2.08 -3.09 -11.53
C VAL A 142 -3.49 -3.26 -11.01
N PHE A 143 -3.63 -4.20 -10.09
CA PHE A 143 -4.76 -4.32 -9.20
C PHE A 143 -4.25 -4.24 -7.76
N MET A 144 -4.85 -3.38 -6.95
CA MET A 144 -4.59 -3.32 -5.52
C MET A 144 -5.88 -3.41 -4.74
N TYR A 145 -5.95 -4.36 -3.81
CA TYR A 145 -6.92 -4.39 -2.73
C TYR A 145 -6.24 -3.89 -1.46
N TYR A 146 -6.89 -3.00 -0.73
CA TYR A 146 -6.37 -2.44 0.52
C TYR A 146 -7.51 -2.30 1.54
N PHE A 147 -7.24 -2.75 2.75
CA PHE A 147 -8.11 -2.58 3.90
C PHE A 147 -7.25 -2.20 5.10
N ASP A 148 -7.63 -1.16 5.81
CA ASP A 148 -7.13 -0.92 7.15
C ASP A 148 -8.20 -0.38 8.11
N ASN A 149 -7.96 -0.59 9.41
CA ASN A 149 -8.68 0.04 10.50
C ASN A 149 -7.76 1.07 11.16
N PRO A 150 -7.89 2.36 10.82
CA PRO A 150 -6.97 3.40 11.24
C PRO A 150 -7.10 3.82 12.71
N GLY A 151 -7.89 3.10 13.52
CA GLY A 151 -7.94 3.25 14.97
C GLY A 151 -8.69 4.50 15.44
N GLY A 152 -9.82 4.83 14.80
CA GLY A 152 -10.67 5.97 15.13
C GLY A 152 -11.55 6.38 13.97
N GLN A 153 -12.42 7.37 14.18
CA GLN A 153 -13.19 7.96 13.08
C GLN A 153 -12.26 8.80 12.19
N ILE A 154 -12.19 8.47 10.90
CA ILE A 154 -11.49 9.31 9.94
C ILE A 154 -12.42 10.45 9.49
N PRO A 155 -12.02 11.71 9.66
CA PRO A 155 -12.83 12.83 9.19
C PRO A 155 -13.04 12.77 7.67
N SER A 156 -14.24 13.11 7.19
CA SER A 156 -14.57 13.10 5.77
C SER A 156 -13.64 14.01 4.93
N TRP A 157 -13.11 15.09 5.51
CA TRP A 157 -12.12 15.94 4.84
C TRP A 157 -10.83 15.19 4.52
N LEU A 158 -10.38 14.27 5.39
CA LEU A 158 -9.17 13.48 5.18
C LEU A 158 -9.40 12.43 4.09
N ILE A 159 -10.56 11.78 4.10
CA ILE A 159 -10.95 10.85 3.02
C ILE A 159 -10.95 11.59 1.67
N ASN A 160 -11.54 12.77 1.62
CA ASN A 160 -11.54 13.60 0.41
C ASN A 160 -10.13 14.01 -0.02
N TRP A 161 -9.26 14.39 0.92
CA TRP A 161 -7.87 14.72 0.62
C TRP A 161 -7.09 13.52 0.07
N ALA A 162 -7.25 12.35 0.70
CA ALA A 162 -6.60 11.10 0.27
C ALA A 162 -7.03 10.70 -1.14
N THR A 163 -8.33 10.77 -1.45
CA THR A 163 -8.85 10.42 -2.78
C THR A 163 -8.45 11.44 -3.86
N LYS A 164 -8.43 12.74 -3.54
CA LYS A 164 -8.15 13.80 -4.52
C LYS A 164 -6.66 14.08 -4.75
N ASN A 165 -5.83 13.88 -3.72
CA ASN A 165 -4.41 14.28 -3.76
C ASN A 165 -3.49 13.14 -3.31
N GLY A 166 -3.80 12.48 -2.18
CA GLY A 166 -2.90 11.47 -1.61
C GLY A 166 -2.60 10.30 -2.55
N VAL A 167 -3.65 9.62 -3.03
CA VAL A 167 -3.51 8.46 -3.93
C VAL A 167 -2.94 8.85 -5.29
N PRO A 168 -3.43 9.91 -5.99
CA PRO A 168 -2.83 10.34 -7.25
C PRO A 168 -1.34 10.68 -7.13
N ASN A 169 -0.95 11.49 -6.12
CA ASN A 169 0.44 11.87 -5.91
C ASN A 169 1.32 10.65 -5.60
N PHE A 170 0.83 9.72 -4.79
CA PHE A 170 1.54 8.46 -4.51
C PHE A 170 1.81 7.66 -5.79
N LEU A 171 0.82 7.54 -6.68
CA LEU A 171 0.98 6.83 -7.95
C LEU A 171 1.97 7.54 -8.88
N GLU A 172 1.93 8.87 -8.95
CA GLU A 172 2.91 9.66 -9.69
C GLU A 172 4.33 9.50 -9.15
N ASP A 173 4.50 9.57 -7.84
CA ASP A 173 5.80 9.44 -7.19
C ASP A 173 6.35 8.02 -7.32
N MET A 174 5.49 7.00 -7.26
CA MET A 174 5.87 5.62 -7.58
C MET A 174 6.32 5.48 -9.04
N ALA A 175 5.63 6.11 -9.99
CA ALA A 175 6.03 6.09 -11.39
C ALA A 175 7.39 6.81 -11.62
N LYS A 176 7.63 7.92 -10.92
CA LYS A 176 8.94 8.61 -10.93
C LYS A 176 10.02 7.75 -10.28
N ALA A 177 9.69 7.05 -9.19
CA ALA A 177 10.59 6.13 -8.51
C ALA A 177 11.02 4.98 -9.44
N CYS A 178 10.08 4.33 -10.15
CA CYS A 178 10.43 3.34 -11.18
C CYS A 178 11.51 3.84 -12.16
N LYS A 179 11.39 5.09 -12.64
CA LYS A 179 12.31 5.67 -13.62
C LYS A 179 13.71 5.96 -13.07
N THR A 180 13.82 6.19 -11.77
CA THR A 180 15.11 6.52 -11.13
C THR A 180 15.76 5.31 -10.46
N TYR A 181 15.02 4.24 -10.18
CA TYR A 181 15.54 3.00 -9.63
C TYR A 181 16.63 2.36 -10.50
N LEU A 182 16.42 2.32 -11.83
CA LEU A 182 17.38 1.78 -12.80
C LEU A 182 18.70 2.58 -12.90
N LYS A 183 18.75 3.81 -12.37
CA LYS A 183 19.98 4.62 -12.37
C LYS A 183 20.87 4.32 -11.16
N LYS A 184 20.38 3.52 -10.22
CA LYS A 184 21.03 3.26 -8.92
C LYS A 184 21.68 1.87 -8.83
N ASN A 185 21.32 0.98 -9.77
CA ASN A 185 21.91 -0.34 -9.97
C ASN A 185 22.69 -0.36 -11.28
#